data_AF-A0A370LCJ9-F1
#
_entry.id   AF-A0A370LCJ9-F1
#
_cell.length_a   1.000
_cell.length_b   1.000
_cell.length_c   1.000
_cell.angle_alpha   90.00
_cell.angle_beta   90.00
_cell.angle_gamma   90.00
#
_symmetry.space_group_name_H-M   'P 1'
#
loop_
_entity.id
_entity.type
_entity.pdbx_description
1 polymer ?
#
loop_
_entity_poly.entity_id
_entity_poly.type
_entity_poly.pdbx_seq_one_letter_code
_entity_poly.pdbx_strand_id
1 'polypeptide(L)'
;MKTVSLALFSTLMFASGAAHSQVILDMTLVTCKQYRGMSANHAEVLGAWMGGYFHAANNITMLDLRYVDRNLKKITAYCKSHRNETLMSAVEKVAR
;
A
#
# COMPACT_ATOMS: atom_id res chain seq x y z
N MET A 1 9.89 -3.20 57.74
CA MET A 1 9.65 -4.03 56.53
C MET A 1 8.78 -3.21 55.61
N LYS A 2 9.32 -2.81 54.45
CA LYS A 2 8.69 -1.85 53.53
C LYS A 2 7.71 -2.60 52.63
N THR A 3 6.42 -2.29 52.74
CA THR A 3 5.37 -2.79 51.86
C THR A 3 5.49 -2.08 50.51
N VAL A 4 5.83 -2.84 49.46
CA VAL A 4 5.87 -2.37 48.07
C VAL A 4 4.45 -2.40 47.53
N SER A 5 3.83 -1.24 47.34
CA SER A 5 2.54 -1.10 46.68
C SER A 5 2.70 -1.28 45.18
N LEU A 6 2.02 -2.30 44.64
CA LEU A 6 2.04 -2.68 43.23
C LEU A 6 1.27 -1.63 42.39
N ALA A 7 1.98 -0.88 41.54
CA ALA A 7 1.37 0.06 40.60
C ALA A 7 0.86 -0.69 39.35
N LEU A 8 -0.46 -0.69 39.11
CA LEU A 8 -1.05 -1.16 37.86
C LEU A 8 -0.76 -0.14 36.73
N PHE A 9 0.18 -0.47 35.84
CA PHE A 9 0.32 0.21 34.56
C PHE A 9 -0.70 -0.37 33.57
N SER A 10 -1.80 0.36 33.35
CA SER A 10 -2.77 0.03 32.30
C SER A 10 -2.25 0.58 30.96
N THR A 11 -1.62 -0.26 30.15
CA THR A 11 -1.18 0.09 28.79
C THR A 11 -2.40 0.22 27.88
N LEU A 12 -2.77 1.45 27.53
CA LEU A 12 -3.71 1.74 26.44
C LEU A 12 -3.14 1.16 25.13
N MET A 13 -3.68 0.02 24.70
CA MET A 13 -3.51 -0.43 23.32
C MET A 13 -4.29 0.53 22.42
N PHE A 14 -3.57 1.45 21.79
CA PHE A 14 -4.09 2.17 20.63
C PHE A 14 -4.31 1.17 19.50
N ALA A 15 -5.52 0.63 19.41
CA ALA A 15 -5.99 0.02 18.18
C ALA A 15 -6.16 1.15 17.15
N SER A 16 -5.12 1.37 16.34
CA SER A 16 -5.21 2.19 15.13
C SER A 16 -6.05 1.46 14.08
N GLY A 17 -7.36 1.38 14.33
CA GLY A 17 -8.35 1.08 13.32
C GLY A 17 -8.29 2.19 12.28
N ALA A 18 -8.04 1.83 11.03
CA ALA A 18 -7.83 2.75 9.92
C ALA A 18 -8.93 3.83 9.89
N ALA A 19 -8.54 5.08 10.13
CA ALA A 19 -9.41 6.23 9.91
C ALA A 19 -9.67 6.33 8.39
N HIS A 20 -10.79 5.76 7.94
CA HIS A 20 -11.23 5.77 6.54
C HIS A 20 -11.76 7.14 6.08
N SER A 21 -11.00 8.23 6.30
CA SER A 21 -11.37 9.59 5.85
C SER A 21 -10.21 10.40 5.24
N GLN A 22 -9.08 9.78 4.91
CA GLN A 22 -8.08 10.44 4.06
C GLN A 22 -8.48 10.32 2.59
N VAL A 23 -9.16 11.36 2.07
CA VAL A 23 -9.50 11.51 0.64
C VAL A 23 -8.29 12.01 -0.19
N ILE A 24 -7.18 12.30 0.48
CA ILE A 24 -5.91 12.70 -0.12
C ILE A 24 -4.86 11.73 0.39
N LEU A 25 -4.15 11.08 -0.53
CA LEU A 25 -3.14 10.09 -0.24
C LEU A 25 -1.80 10.57 -0.79
N ASP A 26 -0.76 10.53 0.04
CA ASP A 26 0.61 10.56 -0.46
C ASP A 26 0.96 9.18 -1.02
N MET A 27 0.97 9.08 -2.34
CA MET A 27 1.20 7.81 -3.05
C MET A 27 2.60 7.24 -2.82
N THR A 28 3.56 8.06 -2.40
CA THR A 28 4.91 7.60 -2.06
C THR A 28 4.93 6.77 -0.77
N LEU A 29 3.92 6.94 0.10
CA LEU A 29 3.83 6.31 1.41
C LEU A 29 2.87 5.10 1.45
N VAL A 30 2.02 4.92 0.44
CA VAL A 30 1.05 3.81 0.41
C VAL A 30 1.78 2.48 0.37
N THR A 31 1.57 1.64 1.38
CA THR A 31 2.17 0.30 1.47
C THR A 31 1.37 -0.76 0.71
N CYS A 32 2.03 -1.85 0.33
CA CYS A 32 1.38 -3.06 -0.19
C CYS A 32 0.31 -3.61 0.76
N LYS A 33 0.50 -3.51 2.08
CA LYS A 33 -0.50 -3.88 3.09
C LYS A 33 -1.75 -3.01 3.01
N GLN A 34 -1.57 -1.69 2.92
CA GLN A 34 -2.70 -0.75 2.79
C GLN A 34 -3.43 -0.96 1.48
N TYR A 35 -2.71 -1.02 0.36
CA TYR A 35 -3.28 -1.28 -0.97
C TYR A 35 -4.16 -2.53 -1.00
N ARG A 36 -3.66 -3.64 -0.44
CA ARG A 36 -4.41 -4.91 -0.38
C ARG A 36 -5.56 -4.91 0.63
N GLY A 37 -5.60 -3.96 1.56
CA GLY A 37 -6.68 -3.81 2.53
C GLY A 37 -7.77 -2.83 2.08
N MET A 38 -7.63 -2.21 0.91
CA MET A 38 -8.60 -1.26 0.37
C MET A 38 -9.84 -1.96 -0.19
N SER A 39 -10.92 -1.20 -0.31
CA SER A 39 -12.07 -1.61 -1.13
C SER A 39 -11.63 -1.80 -2.59
N ALA A 40 -12.36 -2.64 -3.34
CA ALA A 40 -12.07 -2.89 -4.75
C ALA A 40 -12.00 -1.59 -5.56
N ASN A 41 -12.96 -0.67 -5.32
CA ASN A 41 -13.00 0.63 -6.00
C ASN A 41 -11.75 1.49 -5.71
N HIS A 42 -11.31 1.58 -4.46
CA HIS A 42 -10.09 2.36 -4.14
C HIS A 42 -8.83 1.70 -4.70
N ALA A 43 -8.73 0.37 -4.63
CA ALA A 43 -7.59 -0.35 -5.19
C ALA A 43 -7.50 -0.19 -6.72
N GLU A 44 -8.64 -0.13 -7.41
CA GLU A 44 -8.71 0.15 -8.85
C GLU A 44 -8.21 1.57 -9.18
N VAL A 45 -8.72 2.59 -8.48
CA VAL A 45 -8.29 3.99 -8.67
C VAL A 45 -6.79 4.16 -8.44
N LEU A 46 -6.25 3.61 -7.34
CA LEU A 46 -4.82 3.68 -7.04
C LEU A 46 -3.99 2.87 -8.05
N GLY A 47 -4.50 1.72 -8.50
CA GLY A 47 -3.86 0.92 -9.54
C GLY A 47 -3.74 1.68 -10.85
N ALA A 48 -4.80 2.37 -11.27
CA ALA A 48 -4.80 3.21 -12.46
C ALA A 48 -3.83 4.39 -12.32
N TRP A 49 -3.82 5.08 -11.18
CA TRP A 49 -2.87 6.17 -10.91
C TRP A 49 -1.43 5.68 -10.95
N MET A 50 -1.12 4.55 -10.30
CA MET A 50 0.21 3.94 -10.31
C MET A 50 0.65 3.49 -11.70
N GLY A 51 -0.29 2.96 -12.49
CA GLY A 51 -0.07 2.63 -13.89
C GLY A 51 0.35 3.87 -14.68
N GLY A 52 -0.42 4.95 -14.59
CA GLY A 52 -0.10 6.23 -15.24
C GLY A 52 1.25 6.80 -14.82
N TYR A 53 1.54 6.82 -13.52
CA TYR A 53 2.82 7.25 -12.96
C TYR A 53 4.00 6.47 -13.56
N PHE A 54 3.91 5.13 -13.59
CA PHE A 54 4.96 4.29 -14.16
C PHE A 54 5.18 4.57 -15.65
N HIS A 55 4.10 4.71 -16.43
CA HIS A 55 4.21 4.98 -17.86
C HIS A 55 4.86 6.35 -18.12
N ALA A 56 4.43 7.39 -17.39
CA ALA A 56 5.01 8.72 -17.50
C ALA A 56 6.50 8.72 -17.11
N ALA A 57 6.85 8.08 -15.99
CA ALA A 57 8.24 8.00 -15.52
C ALA A 57 9.18 7.26 -16.49
N ASN A 58 8.63 6.38 -17.34
CA ASN A 58 9.38 5.59 -18.32
C ASN A 58 9.19 6.07 -19.77
N ASN A 59 8.60 7.25 -20.00
CA ASN A 59 8.30 7.78 -21.33
C ASN A 59 7.49 6.80 -22.22
N ILE A 60 6.59 6.01 -21.63
CA ILE A 60 5.73 5.06 -22.35
C ILE A 60 4.42 5.75 -22.70
N THR A 61 4.14 5.92 -23.99
CA THR A 61 2.91 6.58 -24.48
C THR A 61 1.86 5.60 -24.99
N MET A 62 2.22 4.33 -25.18
CA MET A 62 1.34 3.29 -25.69
C MET A 62 0.78 2.44 -24.55
N LEU A 63 -0.55 2.27 -24.53
CA LEU A 63 -1.24 1.43 -23.57
C LEU A 63 -1.47 0.02 -24.17
N ASP A 64 -0.57 -0.93 -23.91
CA ASP A 64 -0.82 -2.34 -24.21
C ASP A 64 -1.59 -2.99 -23.04
N LEU A 65 -2.87 -3.31 -23.26
CA LEU A 65 -3.73 -3.90 -22.23
C LEU A 65 -3.20 -5.24 -21.69
N ARG A 66 -2.47 -6.01 -22.51
CA ARG A 66 -1.85 -7.27 -22.09
C ARG A 66 -0.67 -7.02 -21.16
N TYR A 67 0.08 -5.95 -21.43
CA TYR A 67 1.17 -5.50 -20.56
C TYR A 67 0.64 -5.06 -19.20
N VAL A 68 -0.42 -4.26 -19.19
CA VAL A 68 -1.08 -3.80 -17.96
C VAL A 68 -1.57 -4.98 -17.12
N ASP A 69 -2.30 -5.93 -17.71
CA ASP A 69 -2.81 -7.12 -17.01
C ASP A 69 -1.67 -7.97 -16.41
N ARG A 70 -0.60 -8.21 -17.17
CA ARG A 70 0.58 -8.94 -16.67
C ARG A 70 1.24 -8.23 -15.48
N ASN A 71 1.42 -6.92 -15.57
CA ASN A 71 2.06 -6.17 -14.50
C ASN A 71 1.18 -6.07 -13.26
N LEU A 72 -0.13 -5.90 -13.41
CA LEU A 72 -1.07 -5.94 -12.29
C LEU A 72 -0.96 -7.26 -11.51
N LYS A 73 -0.89 -8.40 -12.22
CA LYS A 73 -0.70 -9.72 -11.62
C LYS A 73 0.63 -9.84 -10.87
N LYS A 74 1.73 -9.37 -11.47
CA LYS A 74 3.07 -9.37 -10.84
C LYS A 74 3.11 -8.51 -9.58
N ILE A 75 2.62 -7.27 -9.65
CA ILE A 75 2.58 -6.34 -8.52
C ILE A 75 1.72 -6.91 -7.39
N THR A 76 0.53 -7.43 -7.72
CA THR A 76 -0.37 -8.04 -6.74
C THR A 76 0.28 -9.25 -6.06
N ALA A 77 0.97 -10.11 -6.82
CA ALA A 77 1.70 -11.25 -6.28
C ALA A 77 2.85 -10.80 -5.36
N TYR A 78 3.64 -9.82 -5.78
CA TYR A 78 4.75 -9.26 -5.00
C TYR A 78 4.26 -8.67 -3.67
N CYS A 79 3.18 -7.90 -3.69
CA CYS A 79 2.58 -7.29 -2.50
C CYS A 79 1.98 -8.30 -1.50
N LYS A 80 1.80 -9.58 -1.88
CA LYS A 80 1.37 -10.62 -0.93
C LYS A 80 2.43 -10.90 0.13
N SER A 81 3.70 -11.00 -0.28
CA SER A 81 4.84 -11.30 0.61
C SER A 81 5.57 -10.05 1.12
N HIS A 82 5.50 -8.91 0.42
CA HIS A 82 6.24 -7.68 0.78
C HIS A 82 5.32 -6.61 1.38
N ARG A 83 4.65 -6.95 2.48
CA ARG A 83 3.56 -6.13 3.04
C ARG A 83 3.96 -4.71 3.45
N ASN A 84 5.20 -4.51 3.89
CA ASN A 84 5.68 -3.23 4.42
C ASN A 84 6.33 -2.34 3.36
N GLU A 85 6.58 -2.85 2.14
CA GLU A 85 7.09 -2.02 1.06
C GLU A 85 6.00 -1.11 0.50
N THR A 86 6.42 0.03 -0.06
CA THR A 86 5.51 0.95 -0.74
C THR A 86 5.05 0.34 -2.06
N LEU A 87 3.80 0.63 -2.45
CA LEU A 87 3.25 0.21 -3.74
C LEU A 87 4.09 0.79 -4.89
N MET A 88 4.57 2.03 -4.76
CA MET A 88 5.45 2.67 -5.73
C MET A 88 6.75 1.88 -5.93
N SER A 89 7.43 1.51 -4.85
CA SER A 89 8.65 0.69 -4.94
C SER A 89 8.37 -0.69 -5.54
N ALA A 90 7.24 -1.32 -5.17
CA ALA A 90 6.84 -2.59 -5.77
C ALA A 90 6.68 -2.47 -7.29
N VAL A 91 5.97 -1.44 -7.77
CA VAL A 91 5.78 -1.17 -9.20
C VAL A 91 7.11 -1.00 -9.92
N GLU A 92 8.02 -0.15 -9.42
CA GLU A 92 9.34 0.06 -10.03
C GLU A 92 10.18 -1.22 -10.12
N LYS A 93 10.12 -2.06 -9.08
CA LYS A 93 10.86 -3.32 -9.01
C LYS A 93 10.34 -4.35 -10.02
N VAL A 94 9.02 -4.51 -10.16
CA VAL A 94 8.45 -5.67 -10.87
C VAL A 94 7.71 -5.35 -12.17
N ALA A 95 7.32 -4.10 -12.40
CA ALA A 95 6.69 -3.70 -13.65
C ALA A 95 7.72 -3.68 -14.78
N ARG A 96 7.40 -4.38 -15.87
CA ARG A 96 8.29 -4.64 -17.02
C ARG A 96 7.48 -4.89 -18.28
#